data_AF-A0A662A0B2-F1
#
_entry.id   AF-A0A662A0B2-F1
#
_cell.length_a   1.000
_cell.length_b   1.000
_cell.length_c   1.000
_cell.angle_alpha   90.00
_cell.angle_beta   90.00
_cell.angle_gamma   90.00
#
_symmetry.space_group_name_H-M   'P 1'
#
loop_
_entity.id
_entity.type
_entity.pdbx_description
1 polymer ?
#
loop_
_entity_poly.entity_id
_entity_poly.type
_entity_poly.pdbx_seq_one_letter_code
_entity_poly.pdbx_strand_id
1 'polypeptide(L)' 'MTKREQQGLSIINAHIGKKRVYDSYQSSSPEMAQKYLEFIAKNTDAQYIKWDKNKQKFLV' A
#
# COMPACT_ATOMS: atom_id res chain seq x y z
N MET A 1 -10.66 10.01 -4.85
CA MET A 1 -10.52 8.56 -4.63
C MET A 1 -11.29 7.81 -5.69
N THR A 2 -10.63 6.90 -6.39
CA THR A 2 -11.21 5.98 -7.38
C THR A 2 -11.77 4.73 -6.69
N LYS A 3 -12.62 3.96 -7.40
CA LYS A 3 -13.14 2.67 -6.88
C LYS A 3 -12.02 1.69 -6.47
N ARG A 4 -10.91 1.69 -7.21
CA ARG A 4 -9.74 0.85 -6.92
C ARG A 4 -9.03 1.28 -5.64
N GLU A 5 -8.89 2.58 -5.42
CA GLU A 5 -8.30 3.12 -4.19
C GLU A 5 -9.17 2.81 -2.96
N GLN A 6 -10.49 2.87 -3.09
CA GLN A 6 -11.39 2.47 -2.00
C GLN A 6 -11.25 0.99 -1.64
N GLN A 7 -11.11 0.12 -2.65
CA GLN A 7 -10.86 -1.30 -2.42
C GLN A 7 -9.51 -1.54 -1.74
N GLY A 8 -8.44 -0.87 -2.21
CA GLY A 8 -7.12 -0.93 -1.58
C GLY A 8 -7.15 -0.47 -0.12
N LEU A 9 -7.86 0.63 0.17
CA LEU A 9 -8.04 1.13 1.53
C LEU A 9 -8.82 0.16 2.41
N SER A 10 -9.85 -0.50 1.88
CA SER A 10 -10.60 -1.53 2.61
C SER A 10 -9.68 -2.69 3.03
N ILE A 11 -8.82 -3.17 2.12
CA ILE A 11 -7.84 -4.23 2.40
C ILE A 11 -6.81 -3.76 3.42
N ILE A 12 -6.26 -2.55 3.25
CA ILE A 12 -5.31 -1.97 4.20
C ILE A 12 -5.93 -1.89 5.59
N ASN A 13 -7.17 -1.39 5.70
CA ASN A 13 -7.87 -1.26 6.97
C ASN A 13 -8.23 -2.60 7.61
N ALA A 14 -8.47 -3.65 6.82
CA ALA A 14 -8.75 -5.00 7.30
C ALA A 14 -7.50 -5.73 7.84
N HIS A 15 -6.29 -5.30 7.45
CA HIS A 15 -5.03 -5.94 7.85
C HIS A 15 -4.15 -4.99 8.66
N ILE A 16 -3.99 -5.25 9.95
CA ILE A 16 -3.25 -4.38 10.88
C ILE A 16 -1.80 -4.08 10.43
N GLY A 17 -1.11 -5.05 9.82
CA GLY A 17 0.24 -4.86 9.29
C GLY A 17 0.26 -3.88 8.11
N LYS A 18 -0.64 -4.07 7.13
CA LYS A 18 -0.78 -3.18 5.97
C LYS A 18 -1.19 -1.77 6.40
N LYS A 19 -2.10 -1.67 7.38
CA LYS A 19 -2.53 -0.40 7.97
C LYS A 19 -1.37 0.38 8.57
N ARG A 20 -0.58 -0.25 9.46
CA ARG A 20 0.58 0.41 10.09
C ARG A 20 1.58 0.93 9.08
N VAL A 21 1.86 0.16 8.02
CA VAL A 21 2.77 0.58 6.94
C VAL A 21 2.19 1.78 6.18
N TYR A 22 0.92 1.72 5.81
CA TYR A 22 0.25 2.81 5.11
C TYR A 22 0.19 4.09 5.94
N ASP A 23 -0.17 4.01 7.23
CA ASP A 23 -0.23 5.14 8.16
C ASP A 23 1.18 5.76 8.33
N SER A 24 2.21 4.92 8.47
CA SER A 24 3.61 5.37 8.52
C SER A 24 4.02 6.13 7.25
N TYR A 25 3.64 5.63 6.08
CA TYR A 25 3.87 6.35 4.83
C TYR A 25 3.03 7.62 4.72
N GLN A 26 1.77 7.65 5.16
CA GLN A 26 0.98 8.88 5.15
C GLN A 26 1.65 10.00 5.94
N SER A 27 2.25 9.68 7.10
CA SER A 27 2.95 10.67 7.92
C SER A 27 4.33 11.08 7.38
N SER A 28 5.05 10.17 6.71
CA SER A 28 6.45 10.40 6.29
C SER A 28 6.62 10.75 4.81
N SER A 29 5.78 10.19 3.94
CA SER A 29 5.84 10.36 2.48
C SER A 29 4.49 10.05 1.84
N PRO A 30 3.63 11.06 1.62
CA PRO A 30 2.32 10.88 0.98
C PRO A 30 2.41 10.19 -0.39
N GLU A 31 3.51 10.39 -1.12
CA GLU A 31 3.77 9.72 -2.40
C GLU A 31 3.95 8.20 -2.24
N MET A 32 4.71 7.76 -1.22
CA MET A 32 4.85 6.33 -0.91
C MET A 32 3.53 5.72 -0.45
N ALA A 33 2.73 6.47 0.31
CA ALA A 33 1.41 6.01 0.73
C ALA A 33 0.51 5.74 -0.49
N GLN A 34 0.51 6.66 -1.46
CA GLN A 34 -0.24 6.50 -2.70
C GLN A 34 0.25 5.27 -3.52
N LYS A 35 1.56 5.12 -3.71
CA LYS A 35 2.14 3.95 -4.41
C LYS A 35 1.80 2.63 -3.70
N TYR A 36 1.79 2.63 -2.37
CA TYR A 36 1.44 1.46 -1.57
C TYR A 36 -0.04 1.10 -1.73
N LEU A 37 -0.91 2.11 -1.68
CA LEU A 37 -2.34 1.94 -1.90
C LEU A 37 -2.65 1.35 -3.27
N GLU A 38 -2.03 1.89 -4.32
CA GLU A 38 -2.17 1.38 -5.68
C GLU A 38 -1.64 -0.05 -5.83
N PHE A 39 -0.54 -0.37 -5.15
CA PHE A 39 0.02 -1.72 -5.15
C PHE A 39 -0.94 -2.71 -4.49
N ILE A 40 -1.49 -2.40 -3.33
CA ILE A 40 -2.47 -3.25 -2.64
C ILE A 40 -3.75 -3.42 -3.46
N ALA A 41 -4.24 -2.34 -4.06
CA ALA A 41 -5.44 -2.39 -4.91
C ALA A 41 -5.27 -3.30 -6.13
N LYS A 42 -4.03 -3.44 -6.65
CA LYS A 42 -3.70 -4.34 -7.76
C LYS A 42 -3.36 -5.77 -7.30
N ASN A 43 -2.84 -5.93 -6.08
CA ASN A 43 -2.35 -7.18 -5.53
C ASN A 43 -3.04 -7.46 -4.18
N THR A 44 -4.32 -7.80 -4.23
CA THR A 44 -5.17 -7.92 -3.04
C THR A 44 -4.64 -8.95 -2.04
N ASP A 45 -4.04 -10.03 -2.56
CA ASP A 45 -3.58 -11.18 -1.78
C ASP A 45 -2.09 -11.08 -1.38
N ALA A 46 -1.44 -9.94 -1.65
CA ALA A 46 -0.04 -9.76 -1.31
C ALA A 46 0.20 -9.80 0.20
N GLN A 47 1.18 -10.60 0.62
CA GLN A 47 1.57 -10.78 2.03
C GLN A 47 2.96 -10.22 2.32
N TYR A 48 4.00 -10.65 1.59
CA TYR A 48 5.40 -10.33 1.85
C TYR A 48 5.88 -9.06 1.12
N ILE A 49 5.13 -7.97 1.29
CA ILE A 49 5.35 -6.75 0.51
C ILE A 49 6.65 -6.06 0.91
N LYS A 50 7.53 -5.84 -0.07
CA LYS A 50 8.81 -5.14 0.12
C LYS A 50 8.94 -3.98 -0.87
N TRP A 51 9.51 -2.88 -0.40
CA TRP A 51 9.92 -1.76 -1.26
C TRP A 51 11.28 -2.03 -1.89
N ASP A 52 11.34 -2.08 -3.22
CA ASP A 52 12.58 -2.08 -3.99
C ASP A 52 13.02 -0.63 -4.25
N LYS A 53 14.09 -0.20 -3.58
CA LYS A 53 14.65 1.16 -3.71
C LYS A 53 15.22 1.44 -5.10
N ASN A 54 15.75 0.43 -5.79
CA ASN A 54 16.38 0.58 -7.10
C ASN A 54 15.32 0.74 -8.18
N LYS A 55 14.23 -0.04 -8.09
CA LYS A 55 13.12 -0.01 -9.04
C LYS A 55 11.99 0.96 -8.65
N GLN A 56 12.09 1.57 -7.47
CA GLN A 56 11.08 2.45 -6.88
C GLN A 56 9.66 1.88 -6.95
N LYS A 57 9.52 0.59 -6.60
CA LYS A 57 8.22 -0.10 -6.62
C LYS A 57 8.11 -1.14 -5.52
N PHE A 58 6.88 -1.49 -5.17
CA PHE A 58 6.59 -2.61 -4.29
C PHE A 58 6.65 -3.94 -5.05
N LEU A 59 7.14 -4.96 -4.36
CA LEU A 59 7.24 -6.34 -4.80
C LEU A 59 6.59 -7.25 -3.75
N VAL A 60 6.05 -8.39 -4.18
CA VAL A 60 5.65 -9.50 -3.30
C VAL A 60 6.83 -10.46 -3.15
#